data_AF-A0A4R1NNT2-F1
#
_entry.id   AF-A0A4R1NNT2-F1
#
_cell.length_a   1.000
_cell.length_b   1.000
_cell.length_c   1.000
_cell.angle_alpha   90.00
_cell.angle_beta   90.00
_cell.angle_gamma   90.00
#
_symmetry.space_group_name_H-M   'P 1'
#
loop_
_entity.id
_entity.type
_entity.pdbx_description
1 polymer ?
#
loop_
_entity_poly.entity_id
_entity_poly.type
_entity_poly.pdbx_seq_one_letter_code
_entity_poly.pdbx_strand_id
1 'polypeptide(L)'
;MIYEYKVVPAPTKGQKARGVKGAEGKFANALEAKMNELAADGWEFIRTETLPSEERSGLTSTATKYRSVMVFRRPRADDPSAFQPKELEHPKAAELPAPSAATSTSAKQDEPPLKSDEEVTPDRAVDSLTQETANEDGADVTDISEALKKRAETTDQS
;
A
#
# COMPACT_ATOMS: atom_id res chain seq x y z
N MET A 1 5.96 13.55 5.90
CA MET A 1 6.69 12.29 5.70
C MET A 1 8.14 12.57 5.33
N ILE A 2 8.96 12.68 6.37
CA ILE A 2 10.41 12.78 6.35
C ILE A 2 10.96 11.35 6.39
N TYR A 3 11.84 11.05 5.45
CA TYR A 3 12.43 9.72 5.31
C TYR A 3 13.91 9.73 5.69
N GLU A 4 14.35 8.65 6.30
CA GLU A 4 15.74 8.24 6.37
C GLU A 4 16.05 7.35 5.16
N TYR A 5 17.25 7.49 4.57
CA TYR A 5 17.68 6.69 3.43
C TYR A 5 18.93 5.89 3.79
N LYS A 6 18.99 4.65 3.29
CA LYS A 6 20.14 3.78 3.41
C LYS A 6 20.54 3.24 2.05
N VAL A 7 21.81 3.35 1.72
CA VAL A 7 22.38 2.83 0.47
C VAL A 7 23.40 1.75 0.82
N VAL A 8 23.24 0.57 0.25
CA VAL A 8 24.15 -0.56 0.46
C VAL A 8 24.65 -1.11 -0.87
N PRO A 9 25.86 -1.68 -0.94
CA PRO A 9 26.31 -2.37 -2.15
C PRO A 9 25.35 -3.51 -2.51
N ALA A 10 24.99 -3.62 -3.79
CA ALA A 10 24.22 -4.76 -4.25
C ALA A 10 25.07 -6.05 -4.15
N PRO A 11 24.48 -7.20 -3.82
CA PRO A 11 25.19 -8.47 -3.85
C PRO A 11 25.80 -8.70 -5.24
N THR A 12 27.09 -9.03 -5.29
CA THR A 12 27.81 -9.35 -6.54
C THR A 12 28.04 -10.84 -6.72
N LYS A 13 27.78 -11.63 -5.67
CA LYS A 13 27.95 -13.07 -5.65
C LYS A 13 26.68 -13.71 -5.13
N GLY A 14 26.32 -14.84 -5.73
CA GLY A 14 25.20 -15.63 -5.27
C GLY A 14 25.50 -16.39 -3.97
N GLN A 15 24.47 -16.58 -3.16
CA GLN A 15 24.49 -17.30 -1.90
C GLN A 15 23.86 -18.69 -2.07
N LYS A 16 24.55 -19.73 -1.59
CA LYS A 16 23.99 -21.09 -1.57
C LYS A 16 22.94 -21.19 -0.47
N ALA A 17 21.83 -21.85 -0.75
CA ALA A 17 20.83 -22.26 0.24
C ALA A 17 20.22 -23.60 -0.16
N ARG A 18 19.51 -24.23 0.77
CA ARG A 18 18.81 -25.49 0.51
C ARG A 18 17.76 -25.28 -0.59
N GLY A 19 17.75 -26.14 -1.60
CA GLY A 19 16.81 -26.03 -2.74
C GLY A 19 17.23 -25.03 -3.82
N VAL A 20 18.20 -24.15 -3.57
CA VAL A 20 18.69 -23.18 -4.56
C VAL A 20 19.73 -23.83 -5.48
N LYS A 21 19.43 -23.88 -6.78
CA LYS A 21 20.29 -24.46 -7.81
C LYS A 21 20.73 -23.40 -8.82
N GLY A 22 21.83 -23.68 -9.53
CA GLY A 22 22.36 -22.79 -10.57
C GLY A 22 23.08 -21.54 -10.04
N ALA A 23 23.55 -20.69 -10.95
CA ALA A 23 24.17 -19.40 -10.63
C ALA A 23 23.09 -18.32 -10.39
N GLU A 24 22.08 -18.28 -11.25
CA GLU A 24 20.94 -17.37 -11.16
C GLU A 24 20.19 -17.52 -9.84
N GLY A 25 19.81 -18.75 -9.45
CA GLY A 25 19.12 -18.99 -8.19
C GLY A 25 19.93 -18.55 -6.98
N LYS A 26 21.26 -18.75 -7.00
CA LYS A 26 22.12 -18.26 -5.91
C LYS A 26 22.15 -16.73 -5.86
N PHE A 27 22.18 -16.07 -7.02
CA PHE A 27 22.15 -14.62 -7.10
C PHE A 27 20.83 -14.06 -6.58
N ALA A 28 19.70 -14.60 -7.03
CA ALA A 28 18.37 -14.25 -6.54
C ALA A 28 18.26 -14.43 -5.02
N ASN A 29 18.72 -15.56 -4.50
CA ASN A 29 18.73 -15.83 -3.05
C ASN A 29 19.60 -14.83 -2.26
N ALA A 30 20.74 -14.39 -2.81
CA ALA A 30 21.56 -13.37 -2.16
C ALA A 30 20.85 -12.01 -2.13
N LEU A 31 20.17 -11.65 -3.23
CA LEU A 31 19.41 -10.41 -3.34
C LEU A 31 18.22 -10.41 -2.36
N GLU A 32 17.42 -11.48 -2.39
CA GLU A 32 16.28 -11.70 -1.51
C GLU A 32 16.71 -11.65 -0.04
N ALA A 33 17.79 -12.35 0.33
CA ALA A 33 18.30 -12.33 1.70
C ALA A 33 18.67 -10.91 2.15
N LYS A 34 19.30 -10.11 1.28
CA LYS A 34 19.67 -8.72 1.62
C LYS A 34 18.45 -7.81 1.77
N MET A 35 17.43 -8.00 0.92
CA MET A 35 16.17 -7.27 1.01
C MET A 35 15.44 -7.61 2.31
N ASN A 36 15.34 -8.90 2.64
CA ASN A 36 14.65 -9.37 3.84
C ASN A 36 15.37 -8.96 5.14
N GLU A 37 16.71 -8.97 5.14
CA GLU A 37 17.52 -8.47 6.26
C GLU A 37 17.17 -7.00 6.58
N LEU A 38 17.15 -6.14 5.56
CA LEU A 38 16.86 -4.72 5.76
C LEU A 38 15.37 -4.45 6.00
N ALA A 39 14.48 -5.24 5.39
CA ALA A 39 13.05 -5.17 5.67
C ALA A 39 12.72 -5.52 7.12
N ALA A 40 13.44 -6.49 7.72
CA ALA A 40 13.30 -6.83 9.14
C ALA A 40 13.68 -5.65 10.06
N ASP A 41 14.62 -4.81 9.64
CA ASP A 41 15.01 -3.56 10.31
C ASP A 41 14.06 -2.38 9.99
N GLY A 42 12.98 -2.63 9.24
CA GLY A 42 11.97 -1.64 8.85
C GLY A 42 12.35 -0.79 7.62
N TRP A 43 13.36 -1.18 6.84
CA TRP A 43 13.71 -0.49 5.60
C TRP A 43 12.88 -0.99 4.42
N GLU A 44 12.33 -0.06 3.66
CA GLU A 44 11.61 -0.31 2.41
C GLU A 44 12.57 -0.24 1.22
N PHE A 45 12.56 -1.25 0.36
CA PHE A 45 13.35 -1.24 -0.88
C PHE A 45 12.74 -0.29 -1.90
N ILE A 46 13.57 0.57 -2.51
CA ILE A 46 13.12 1.53 -3.52
C ILE A 46 13.60 1.11 -4.91
N ARG A 47 14.91 0.95 -5.07
CA ARG A 47 15.51 0.63 -6.37
C ARG A 47 16.96 0.19 -6.23
N THR A 48 17.49 -0.32 -7.34
CA THR A 48 18.92 -0.55 -7.54
C THR A 48 19.44 0.47 -8.55
N GLU A 49 20.60 1.04 -8.28
CA GLU A 49 21.30 1.99 -9.16
C GLU A 49 22.66 1.45 -9.52
N THR A 50 23.18 1.81 -10.70
CA THR A 50 24.56 1.47 -11.11
C THR A 50 25.31 2.75 -11.39
N LEU A 51 26.28 3.07 -10.53
CA LEU A 51 26.99 4.34 -10.52
C LEU A 51 28.49 4.14 -10.78
N PRO A 52 29.17 5.10 -11.44
CA PRO A 52 30.62 5.09 -11.54
C PRO A 52 31.25 5.35 -10.16
N SER A 53 32.31 4.60 -9.84
CA SER A 53 33.13 4.74 -8.65
C SER A 53 34.59 4.90 -9.08
N GLU A 54 35.23 5.98 -8.67
CA GLU A 54 36.65 6.20 -8.92
C GLU A 54 37.48 5.44 -7.88
N GLU A 55 38.23 4.44 -8.33
CA GLU A 55 39.10 3.63 -7.47
C GLU A 55 40.55 3.81 -7.92
N ARG A 56 41.51 3.78 -6.98
CA ARG A 56 42.93 3.83 -7.34
C ARG A 56 43.30 2.58 -8.14
N SER A 57 43.94 2.79 -9.27
CA SER A 57 44.49 1.75 -10.13
C SER A 57 46.02 1.87 -10.13
N GLY A 58 46.73 0.87 -9.60
CA GLY A 58 48.19 0.88 -9.53
C GLY A 58 48.79 2.02 -8.69
N LEU A 59 50.01 2.45 -9.03
CA LEU A 59 50.79 3.38 -8.21
C LEU A 59 50.36 4.85 -8.37
N THR A 60 49.88 5.27 -9.54
CA THR A 60 49.57 6.69 -9.82
C THR A 60 48.28 6.94 -10.61
N SER A 61 47.56 5.92 -11.09
CA SER A 61 46.32 6.14 -11.85
C SER A 61 45.06 5.89 -11.04
N THR A 62 43.94 6.43 -11.52
CA THR A 62 42.59 6.14 -11.07
C THR A 62 41.84 5.47 -12.21
N ALA A 63 40.91 4.57 -11.88
CA ALA A 63 40.04 3.92 -12.84
C ALA A 63 38.58 4.07 -12.39
N THR A 64 37.70 4.36 -13.36
CA THR A 64 36.26 4.40 -13.14
C THR A 64 35.69 2.99 -13.21
N LYS A 65 35.04 2.55 -12.14
CA LYS A 65 34.38 1.25 -12.06
C LYS A 65 32.90 1.41 -11.75
N TYR A 66 32.04 0.81 -12.56
CA TYR A 66 30.62 0.81 -12.30
C TYR A 66 30.29 -0.17 -11.16
N ARG A 67 29.57 0.32 -10.16
CA ARG A 67 29.14 -0.43 -8.97
C ARG A 67 27.64 -0.32 -8.83
N SER A 68 26.99 -1.45 -8.61
CA SER A 68 25.56 -1.49 -8.31
C SER A 68 25.31 -1.33 -6.82
N VAL A 69 24.36 -0.48 -6.45
CA VAL A 69 23.95 -0.20 -5.08
C VAL A 69 22.43 -0.33 -4.97
N MET A 70 21.95 -0.74 -3.81
CA MET A 70 20.54 -0.84 -3.48
C MET A 70 20.16 0.31 -2.54
N VAL A 71 19.07 1.00 -2.87
CA VAL A 71 18.57 2.16 -2.14
C VAL A 71 17.32 1.76 -1.38
N PHE A 72 17.32 2.08 -0.09
CA PHE A 72 16.22 1.83 0.82
C PHE A 72 15.79 3.13 1.52
N ARG A 73 14.55 3.18 1.98
CA ARG A 73 14.02 4.27 2.81
C ARG A 73 13.27 3.74 4.03
N ARG A 74 13.14 4.57 5.06
CA ARG A 74 12.24 4.33 6.20
C ARG A 74 11.70 5.67 6.71
N PRO A 75 10.43 5.78 7.15
CA PRO A 75 9.95 6.99 7.82
C PRO A 75 10.77 7.28 9.08
N ARG A 76 11.07 8.55 9.36
CA ARG A 76 11.72 8.92 10.64
C ARG A 76 10.73 8.74 11.80
N ALA A 77 11.20 8.17 12.90
CA ALA A 77 10.38 7.98 14.11
C ALA A 77 9.85 9.31 14.69
N ASP A 78 10.59 10.40 14.49
CA ASP A 78 10.22 11.73 14.98
C ASP A 78 9.19 12.45 14.08
N ASP A 79 8.75 11.83 12.97
CA ASP A 79 7.73 12.41 12.10
C ASP A 79 6.32 11.92 12.50
N PRO A 80 5.46 12.79 13.05
CA PRO A 80 4.10 12.41 13.45
C PRO A 80 3.22 11.97 12.27
N SER A 81 3.59 12.29 11.02
CA SER A 81 2.88 11.81 9.82
C SER A 81 3.20 10.37 9.43
N ALA A 82 4.19 9.73 10.07
CA ALA A 82 4.51 8.32 9.86
C ALA A 82 3.57 7.36 10.61
N PHE A 83 2.80 7.86 11.58
CA PHE A 83 1.82 7.07 12.32
C PHE A 83 0.55 6.91 11.47
N GLN A 84 0.38 5.73 10.87
CA GLN A 84 -0.85 5.33 10.17
C GLN A 84 -1.56 4.23 10.98
N PRO A 85 -2.42 4.59 11.96
CA PRO A 85 -3.19 3.61 12.70
C PRO A 85 -4.15 2.91 11.74
N LYS A 86 -4.00 1.59 11.59
CA LYS A 86 -4.90 0.77 10.80
C LYS A 86 -6.22 0.62 11.56
N GLU A 87 -7.30 1.13 10.97
CA GLU A 87 -8.66 0.95 11.50
C GLU A 87 -9.01 -0.54 11.43
N LEU A 88 -9.39 -1.11 12.58
CA LEU A 88 -9.84 -2.50 12.66
C LEU A 88 -11.33 -2.56 12.31
N GLU A 89 -11.73 -3.54 11.51
CA GLU A 89 -13.14 -3.80 11.28
C GLU A 89 -13.84 -4.14 12.61
N HIS A 90 -14.88 -3.39 12.93
CA HIS A 90 -15.70 -3.67 14.09
C HIS A 90 -16.42 -5.02 13.88
N PRO A 91 -16.47 -5.91 14.88
CA PRO A 91 -17.20 -7.16 14.75
C PRO A 91 -18.67 -6.84 14.45
N LYS A 92 -19.18 -7.37 13.32
CA LYS A 92 -20.59 -7.28 12.96
C LYS A 92 -21.38 -7.91 14.10
N ALA A 93 -22.13 -7.08 14.82
CA ALA A 93 -23.04 -7.54 15.85
C ALA A 93 -23.97 -8.58 15.22
N ALA A 94 -23.86 -9.84 15.66
CA ALA A 94 -24.85 -10.85 15.31
C ALA A 94 -26.19 -10.34 15.86
N GLU A 95 -27.15 -10.14 14.96
CA GLU A 95 -28.51 -9.76 15.32
C GLU A 95 -29.06 -10.90 16.19
N LEU A 96 -29.15 -10.66 17.49
CA LEU A 96 -29.78 -11.60 18.42
C LEU A 96 -31.22 -11.81 17.93
N PRO A 97 -31.68 -13.06 17.80
CA PRO A 97 -33.06 -13.31 17.41
C PRO A 97 -33.98 -12.57 18.38
N ALA A 98 -34.91 -11.78 17.83
CA ALA A 98 -35.85 -11.00 18.61
C ALA A 98 -36.54 -11.90 19.66
N PRO A 99 -36.72 -11.43 20.91
CA PRO A 99 -37.44 -12.21 21.90
C PRO A 99 -38.82 -12.53 21.34
N SER A 100 -39.09 -13.83 21.21
CA SER A 100 -40.40 -14.35 20.80
C SER A 100 -41.47 -13.69 21.67
N ALA A 101 -42.35 -12.92 21.02
CA ALA A 101 -43.48 -12.29 21.66
C ALA A 101 -44.37 -13.38 22.27
N ALA A 102 -44.20 -13.63 23.56
CA ALA A 102 -45.20 -14.32 24.35
C ALA A 102 -46.48 -13.49 24.26
N THR A 103 -47.52 -14.12 23.73
CA THR A 103 -48.85 -13.56 23.57
C THR A 103 -49.39 -13.12 24.93
N SER A 104 -49.32 -11.82 25.22
CA SER A 104 -50.03 -11.21 26.34
C SER A 104 -51.51 -11.17 25.99
N THR A 105 -52.25 -12.13 26.53
CA THR A 105 -53.71 -12.12 26.58
C THR A 105 -54.23 -10.76 27.04
N SER A 106 -55.14 -10.23 26.23
CA SER A 106 -55.95 -9.05 26.49
C SER A 106 -56.71 -9.18 27.81
N ALA A 107 -56.39 -8.31 28.78
CA ALA A 107 -57.27 -7.97 29.89
C ALA A 107 -57.51 -6.46 29.82
N LYS A 108 -58.57 -6.11 29.10
CA LYS A 108 -59.18 -4.79 29.05
C LYS A 108 -59.68 -4.42 30.46
N GLN A 109 -59.11 -3.37 31.04
CA GLN A 109 -59.77 -2.63 32.11
C GLN A 109 -59.74 -1.14 31.77
N ASP A 110 -60.96 -0.58 31.83
CA ASP A 110 -61.35 0.76 31.42
C ASP A 110 -60.63 1.87 32.19
N GLU A 111 -60.30 2.92 31.44
CA GLU A 111 -59.91 4.25 31.90
C GLU A 111 -61.16 5.07 32.28
N PRO A 112 -61.05 6.02 33.22
CA PRO A 112 -61.72 7.30 33.03
C PRO A 112 -60.69 8.46 32.99
N PRO A 113 -60.91 9.45 32.10
CA PRO A 113 -59.88 10.43 31.72
C PRO A 113 -59.91 11.67 32.62
N LEU A 114 -58.75 12.32 32.78
CA LEU A 114 -58.65 13.70 33.26
C LEU A 114 -57.79 14.51 32.28
N LYS A 115 -58.34 15.66 31.90
CA LYS A 115 -57.92 16.57 30.82
C LYS A 115 -56.87 17.60 31.27
N SER A 116 -56.22 18.17 30.24
CA SER A 116 -55.63 19.52 30.09
C SER A 116 -54.41 19.85 30.96
N ASP A 117 -53.34 20.51 30.50
CA ASP A 117 -53.22 21.72 29.66
C ASP A 117 -51.88 21.67 28.83
N GLU A 118 -51.88 22.00 27.53
CA GLU A 118 -51.47 23.29 26.89
C GLU A 118 -49.92 23.43 26.70
N GLU A 119 -49.40 23.17 25.47
CA GLU A 119 -48.83 24.12 24.47
C GLU A 119 -47.30 24.35 24.70
N VAL A 120 -46.35 24.32 23.75
CA VAL A 120 -46.13 25.15 22.55
C VAL A 120 -44.97 24.55 21.71
N THR A 121 -45.27 24.11 20.48
CA THR A 121 -44.68 24.39 19.13
C THR A 121 -43.13 24.45 18.85
N PRO A 122 -42.64 24.60 17.58
CA PRO A 122 -41.80 23.59 16.91
C PRO A 122 -40.51 24.17 16.26
N ASP A 123 -39.56 23.34 15.82
CA ASP A 123 -38.62 23.60 14.71
C ASP A 123 -37.62 22.42 14.67
N ARG A 124 -37.05 21.91 13.58
CA ARG A 124 -36.94 22.35 12.19
C ARG A 124 -36.34 21.18 11.40
N ALA A 125 -36.84 20.98 10.18
CA ALA A 125 -36.17 20.42 9.00
C ALA A 125 -35.28 19.17 9.15
N VAL A 126 -35.84 18.05 8.72
CA VAL A 126 -35.12 17.05 7.92
C VAL A 126 -34.74 17.70 6.58
N ASP A 127 -33.47 17.61 6.19
CA ASP A 127 -33.12 17.65 4.78
C ASP A 127 -32.25 16.42 4.46
N SER A 128 -32.58 15.88 3.30
CA SER A 128 -32.13 14.63 2.74
C SER A 128 -30.97 14.91 1.80
N LEU A 129 -30.05 13.97 1.58
CA LEU A 129 -29.82 13.38 0.26
C LEU A 129 -28.62 12.42 0.27
N THR A 130 -28.96 11.21 -0.14
CA THR A 130 -28.17 10.09 -0.62
C THR A 130 -27.50 10.32 -1.98
N GLN A 131 -26.62 9.36 -2.33
CA GLN A 131 -26.07 8.93 -3.64
C GLN A 131 -24.60 9.34 -3.85
N GLU A 132 -23.62 8.42 -3.75
CA GLU A 132 -23.37 7.22 -4.58
C GLU A 132 -23.21 7.55 -6.06
N THR A 133 -21.99 7.44 -6.59
CA THR A 133 -21.68 6.62 -7.78
C THR A 133 -20.16 6.46 -7.91
N ALA A 134 -19.74 5.20 -7.99
CA ALA A 134 -18.49 4.77 -8.60
C ALA A 134 -18.47 5.11 -10.11
N ASN A 135 -17.28 5.27 -10.68
CA ASN A 135 -16.95 4.66 -11.97
C ASN A 135 -15.43 4.66 -12.20
N GLU A 136 -14.95 3.47 -12.55
CA GLU A 136 -13.65 3.15 -13.10
C GLU A 136 -13.62 3.56 -14.58
N ASP A 137 -12.47 4.01 -15.08
CA ASP A 137 -12.15 3.88 -16.51
C ASP A 137 -10.65 3.66 -16.67
N GLY A 138 -10.33 2.48 -17.20
CA GLY A 138 -8.99 1.98 -17.47
C GLY A 138 -8.39 2.59 -18.72
N ALA A 139 -7.13 3.00 -18.63
CA ALA A 139 -6.32 3.38 -19.78
C ALA A 139 -5.81 2.13 -20.50
N ASP A 140 -6.25 1.96 -21.74
CA ASP A 140 -5.78 0.96 -22.68
C ASP A 140 -4.35 1.30 -23.17
N VAL A 141 -3.41 0.37 -23.03
CA VAL A 141 -1.95 0.58 -23.25
C VAL A 141 -1.45 -0.13 -24.52
N THR A 142 -2.34 -0.59 -25.42
CA THR A 142 -1.91 -1.37 -26.59
C THR A 142 -1.38 -0.57 -27.79
N ASP A 143 -1.52 0.75 -27.84
CA ASP A 143 -1.12 1.54 -29.03
C ASP A 143 0.36 1.94 -29.13
N ILE A 144 1.15 1.79 -28.06
CA ILE A 144 2.56 2.22 -28.07
C ILE A 144 3.46 1.23 -28.83
N SER A 145 3.05 -0.04 -28.88
CA SER A 145 3.82 -1.13 -29.49
C SER A 145 3.88 -1.05 -31.01
N GLU A 146 2.80 -0.59 -31.66
CA GLU A 146 2.76 -0.42 -33.12
C GLU A 146 3.48 0.86 -33.58
N ALA A 147 3.42 1.94 -32.78
CA ALA A 147 4.08 3.20 -33.08
C ALA A 147 5.62 3.10 -33.09
N LEU A 148 6.20 2.22 -32.25
CA LEU A 148 7.65 2.01 -32.18
C LEU A 148 8.18 1.09 -33.29
N LYS A 149 7.37 0.16 -33.80
CA LYS A 149 7.77 -0.75 -34.87
C LYS A 149 7.84 -0.03 -36.23
N LYS A 150 6.93 0.92 -36.46
CA LYS A 150 6.88 1.71 -37.71
C LYS A 150 8.05 2.67 -37.89
N ARG A 151 8.77 3.03 -36.81
CA ARG A 151 9.95 3.91 -36.86
C ARG A 151 11.26 3.16 -37.13
N ALA A 152 11.32 1.87 -36.82
CA ALA A 152 12.52 1.05 -37.03
C ALA A 152 12.71 0.67 -38.52
N GLU A 153 11.62 0.56 -39.29
CA GLU A 153 11.69 0.17 -40.70
C GLU A 153 12.01 1.34 -41.66
N THR A 154 11.89 2.59 -41.22
CA THR A 154 12.15 3.77 -42.08
C THR A 154 13.62 4.24 -42.03
N THR A 155 14.45 3.71 -41.14
CA THR A 155 15.85 4.18 -40.98
C THR A 155 16.85 3.40 -41.85
N ASP A 156 16.43 2.34 -42.55
CA ASP A 156 17.34 1.53 -43.39
C ASP A 156 17.19 1.78 -44.91
N GLN A 157 16.52 2.86 -45.31
CA GLN A 157 16.47 3.31 -46.71
C GLN A 157 16.72 4.82 -46.82
N SER A 158 17.95 5.25 -46.59
CA SER A 158 18.49 6.53 -47.10
C SER A 158 20.01 6.49 -47.15
#